data_AF-A0A383CQP4-F1
#
_entry.id   AF-A0A383CQP4-F1
#
_cell.length_a   1.000
_cell.length_b   1.000
_cell.length_c   1.000
_cell.angle_alpha   90.00
_cell.angle_beta   90.00
_cell.angle_gamma   90.00
#
_symmetry.space_group_name_H-M   'P 1'
#
loop_
_entity.id
_entity.type
_entity.pdbx_description
1 polymer ?
#
loop_
_entity_poly.entity_id
_entity_poly.type
_entity_poly.pdbx_seq_one_letter_code
_entity_poly.pdbx_strand_id
1 'polypeptide(L)'
;MDKRFIDAEFCEAQAGLSQHQIQQWQGQGFTFVRGLIPQALVSALIDIASDLFPSGGSEAAEHKRGFGSSGALVFPSSYFEFNEVTLHPNLLVVICQLLELDIHEIRLTQSDL
;
A
#
# COMPACT_ATOMS: atom_id res chain seq x y z
N MET A 1 -3.50 25.23 -15.47
CA MET A 1 -3.52 24.46 -14.21
C MET A 1 -2.51 23.34 -14.40
N ASP A 2 -1.25 23.57 -14.04
CA ASP A 2 -0.20 22.57 -14.22
C ASP A 2 -0.50 21.38 -13.34
N LYS A 3 -0.71 20.22 -13.96
CA LYS A 3 -0.77 18.95 -13.25
C LYS A 3 0.62 18.74 -12.65
N ARG A 4 0.74 18.94 -11.34
CA ARG A 4 1.89 18.49 -10.55
C ARG A 4 1.90 16.97 -10.60
N PHE A 5 2.45 16.41 -11.67
CA PHE A 5 2.74 14.98 -11.72
C PHE A 5 3.90 14.74 -10.76
N ILE A 6 3.65 13.84 -9.81
CA ILE A 6 4.71 13.25 -9.01
C ILE A 6 5.42 12.28 -9.95
N ASP A 7 6.69 12.50 -10.22
CA ASP A 7 7.50 11.55 -10.98
C ASP A 7 7.85 10.39 -10.06
N ALA A 8 7.35 9.19 -10.41
CA ALA A 8 7.52 7.99 -9.62
C ALA A 8 8.33 6.97 -10.42
N GLU A 9 9.49 6.62 -9.88
CA GLU A 9 10.35 5.59 -10.46
C GLU A 9 9.72 4.21 -10.31
N PHE A 10 9.98 3.34 -11.29
CA PHE A 10 9.47 1.97 -11.26
C PHE A 10 10.23 1.16 -10.22
N CYS A 11 9.50 0.52 -9.31
CA CYS A 11 10.06 -0.48 -8.41
C CYS A 11 10.12 -1.80 -9.15
N GLU A 12 11.32 -2.32 -9.38
CA GLU A 12 11.46 -3.63 -10.01
C GLU A 12 10.95 -4.70 -9.06
N ALA A 13 10.11 -5.60 -9.58
CA ALA A 13 9.60 -6.71 -8.78
C ALA A 13 10.79 -7.55 -8.28
N GLN A 14 10.72 -7.99 -7.02
CA GLN A 14 11.76 -8.73 -6.30
C GLN A 14 13.13 -8.03 -6.10
N ALA A 15 13.55 -7.12 -6.98
CA ALA A 15 14.76 -6.31 -6.81
C ALA A 15 14.55 -5.09 -5.90
N GLY A 16 13.31 -4.59 -5.81
CA GLY A 16 12.92 -3.52 -4.91
C GLY A 16 13.29 -2.12 -5.42
N LEU A 17 13.75 -1.28 -4.49
CA LEU A 17 14.07 0.13 -4.74
C LEU A 17 15.42 0.33 -5.42
N SER A 18 15.49 1.34 -6.28
CA SER A 18 16.73 1.87 -6.81
C SER A 18 17.53 2.60 -5.72
N GLN A 19 18.84 2.75 -5.92
CA GLN A 19 19.67 3.54 -5.01
C GLN A 19 19.18 5.00 -4.91
N HIS A 20 18.63 5.54 -5.99
CA HIS A 20 18.08 6.89 -6.00
C HIS A 20 16.81 6.99 -5.14
N GLN A 21 15.91 6.01 -5.21
CA GLN A 21 14.71 5.96 -4.35
C GLN A 21 15.08 5.84 -2.86
N ILE A 22 16.10 5.04 -2.53
CA ILE A 22 16.62 4.93 -1.15
C ILE A 22 17.18 6.28 -0.68
N GLN A 23 17.95 6.97 -1.52
CA GLN A 23 18.48 8.30 -1.20
C GLN A 23 17.38 9.34 -1.01
N GLN A 24 16.30 9.28 -1.80
CA GLN A 24 15.13 10.14 -1.61
C GLN A 24 14.47 9.90 -0.25
N TRP A 25 14.24 8.63 0.11
CA TRP A 25 13.70 8.26 1.42
C TRP A 25 14.57 8.79 2.56
N GLN A 26 15.89 8.54 2.52
CA GLN A 26 16.81 8.99 3.56
C GLN A 26 16.90 10.52 3.65
N GLY A 27 16.83 11.23 2.51
CA GLY A 27 16.95 12.69 2.45
C GLY A 27 15.66 13.45 2.73
N GLN A 28 14.49 12.88 2.39
CA GLN A 28 13.20 13.57 2.41
C GLN A 28 12.16 12.92 3.34
N GLY A 29 12.42 11.71 3.83
CA GLY A 29 11.48 10.91 4.61
C GLY A 29 10.38 10.24 3.77
N PHE A 30 10.48 10.28 2.44
CA PHE A 30 9.57 9.59 1.52
C PHE A 30 10.23 9.31 0.16
N THR A 31 9.72 8.33 -0.59
CA THR A 31 9.99 8.14 -2.02
C THR A 31 8.72 7.67 -2.72
N PHE A 32 8.53 8.07 -3.98
CA PHE A 32 7.38 7.66 -4.78
C PHE A 32 7.75 6.52 -5.72
N VAL A 33 6.96 5.47 -5.67
CA VAL A 33 7.21 4.23 -6.41
C VAL A 33 5.98 3.84 -7.23
N ARG A 34 6.20 3.30 -8.43
CA ARG A 34 5.16 2.66 -9.24
C ARG A 34 5.48 1.18 -9.45
N GLY A 35 4.45 0.36 -9.59
CA GLY A 35 4.60 -1.08 -9.87
C GLY A 35 4.91 -1.96 -8.65
N LEU A 36 4.91 -1.40 -7.42
CA LEU A 36 5.19 -2.16 -6.21
C LEU A 36 4.19 -3.31 -5.98
N ILE A 37 2.90 -2.99 -6.11
CA ILE A 37 1.79 -3.95 -5.99
C ILE A 37 1.27 -4.26 -7.40
N PRO A 38 1.04 -5.54 -7.74
CA PRO A 38 0.49 -5.92 -9.03
C PRO A 38 -0.87 -5.26 -9.31
N GLN A 39 -1.05 -4.72 -10.53
CA GLN A 39 -2.28 -4.02 -10.90
C GLN A 39 -3.54 -4.87 -10.73
N ALA A 40 -3.46 -6.17 -11.01
CA ALA A 40 -4.59 -7.08 -10.84
C ALA A 40 -5.06 -7.15 -9.37
N LEU A 41 -4.12 -7.14 -8.43
CA LEU A 41 -4.39 -7.20 -7.00
C LEU A 41 -4.97 -5.87 -6.50
N VAL A 42 -4.46 -4.75 -7.00
CA VAL A 42 -5.05 -3.42 -6.75
C VAL A 42 -6.49 -3.35 -7.25
N SER A 43 -6.76 -3.82 -8.48
CA SER A 43 -8.11 -3.81 -9.05
C SER A 43 -9.09 -4.66 -8.24
N ALA A 44 -8.69 -5.87 -7.82
CA ALA A 44 -9.54 -6.71 -6.99
C ALA A 44 -9.86 -6.08 -5.63
N LEU A 45 -8.89 -5.40 -5.00
CA LEU A 45 -9.14 -4.64 -3.78
C LEU A 45 -10.07 -3.46 -3.97
N ILE A 46 -10.01 -2.77 -5.11
CA ILE A 46 -10.94 -1.70 -5.45
C ILE A 46 -12.37 -2.26 -5.55
N ASP A 47 -12.56 -3.43 -6.16
CA ASP A 47 -13.86 -4.06 -6.27
C ASP A 47 -14.42 -4.44 -4.88
N ILE A 48 -13.61 -5.10 -4.05
CA ILE A 48 -13.97 -5.42 -2.65
C ILE A 48 -14.32 -4.16 -1.85
N ALA A 49 -13.49 -3.11 -1.96
CA ALA A 49 -13.72 -1.85 -1.28
C ALA A 49 -15.00 -1.15 -1.76
N SER A 50 -15.31 -1.23 -3.06
CA SER A 50 -16.52 -0.62 -3.63
C SER A 50 -17.80 -1.28 -3.11
N ASP A 51 -17.75 -2.56 -2.75
CA ASP A 51 -18.88 -3.27 -2.14
C ASP A 51 -19.01 -2.98 -0.64
N LEU A 52 -17.90 -2.72 0.06
CA LEU A 52 -17.86 -2.54 1.52
C LEU A 52 -18.05 -1.09 1.96
N PHE A 53 -17.56 -0.14 1.17
CA PHE A 53 -17.55 1.28 1.54
C PHE A 53 -18.58 2.07 0.74
N PRO A 54 -19.16 3.12 1.35
CA PRO A 54 -20.00 4.05 0.59
C PRO A 54 -19.18 4.73 -0.50
N SER A 55 -19.82 5.00 -1.64
CA SER A 55 -19.18 5.72 -2.74
C SER A 55 -18.65 7.08 -2.27
N GLY A 56 -17.45 7.45 -2.72
CA GLY A 56 -16.84 8.72 -2.37
C GLY A 56 -17.72 9.91 -2.75
N GLY A 57 -17.85 10.88 -1.84
CA GLY A 57 -18.70 12.06 -2.04
C GLY A 57 -20.21 11.82 -1.85
N SER A 58 -20.62 10.61 -1.46
CA SER A 58 -21.99 10.36 -1.02
C SER A 58 -22.23 10.90 0.40
N GLU A 59 -23.47 11.22 0.72
CA GLU A 59 -23.89 11.61 2.08
C GLU A 59 -23.48 10.52 3.11
N ALA A 60 -23.59 9.24 2.76
CA ALA A 60 -23.17 8.14 3.62
C ALA A 60 -21.66 8.17 3.93
N ALA A 61 -20.83 8.60 2.98
CA ALA A 61 -19.40 8.80 3.18
C ALA A 61 -19.11 10.02 4.08
N GLU A 62 -19.88 11.10 3.97
CA GLU A 62 -19.74 12.30 4.83
C GLU A 62 -20.03 12.00 6.31
N HIS A 63 -20.90 11.03 6.57
CA HIS A 63 -21.26 10.59 7.92
C HIS A 63 -20.31 9.55 8.52
N LYS A 64 -19.36 9.01 7.75
CA LYS A 64 -18.30 8.13 8.25
C LYS A 64 -17.24 8.96 8.99
N ARG A 65 -17.21 8.83 10.32
CA ARG A 65 -16.26 9.55 11.21
C ARG A 65 -15.12 8.70 11.75
N GLY A 66 -15.10 7.41 11.46
CA GLY A 66 -14.07 6.47 11.89
C GLY A 66 -13.16 6.09 10.74
N PHE A 67 -11.92 5.71 11.07
CA PHE A 67 -11.00 5.07 10.13
C PHE A 67 -11.28 3.56 10.08
N GLY A 68 -11.08 2.95 8.92
CA GLY A 68 -11.23 1.51 8.70
C GLY A 68 -12.63 1.01 8.32
N SER A 69 -12.64 -0.26 7.95
CA SER A 69 -13.76 -1.09 7.49
C SER A 69 -14.66 -1.66 8.59
N SER A 70 -14.58 -1.14 9.82
CA SER A 70 -15.31 -1.70 10.98
C SER A 70 -15.01 -3.19 11.20
N GLY A 71 -13.79 -3.63 10.84
CA GLY A 71 -13.33 -5.01 10.98
C GLY A 71 -13.44 -5.87 9.71
N ALA A 72 -14.03 -5.38 8.62
CA ALA A 72 -14.23 -6.20 7.41
C ALA A 72 -12.93 -6.43 6.60
N LEU A 73 -11.98 -5.51 6.69
CA LEU A 73 -10.64 -5.56 6.06
C LEU A 73 -9.59 -5.28 7.14
N VAL A 74 -9.40 -6.24 8.03
CA VAL A 74 -8.32 -6.25 9.03
C VAL A 74 -7.52 -7.52 8.82
N PHE A 75 -6.20 -7.43 8.85
CA PHE A 75 -5.35 -8.60 8.65
C PHE A 75 -5.28 -9.46 9.93
N PRO A 76 -5.43 -10.80 9.84
CA PRO A 76 -5.82 -11.55 8.65
C PRO A 76 -7.33 -11.42 8.35
N SER A 77 -7.66 -11.24 7.07
CA SER A 77 -9.01 -11.02 6.55
C SER A 77 -9.59 -12.28 5.91
N SER A 78 -10.91 -12.32 5.69
CA SER A 78 -11.55 -13.31 4.82
C SER A 78 -11.30 -13.07 3.32
N TYR A 79 -10.83 -11.87 2.96
CA TYR A 79 -10.48 -11.52 1.59
C TYR A 79 -9.04 -11.91 1.30
N PHE A 80 -8.86 -12.85 0.37
CA PHE A 80 -7.54 -13.35 -0.03
C PHE A 80 -6.66 -12.21 -0.56
N GLU A 81 -7.22 -11.36 -1.41
CA GLU A 81 -6.52 -10.27 -2.07
C GLU A 81 -5.98 -9.24 -1.07
N PHE A 82 -6.71 -9.01 0.02
CA PHE A 82 -6.24 -8.15 1.11
C PHE A 82 -5.03 -8.76 1.82
N ASN A 83 -5.11 -10.04 2.17
CA ASN A 83 -4.00 -10.74 2.81
C ASN A 83 -2.76 -10.77 1.92
N GLU A 84 -2.94 -10.98 0.63
CA GLU A 84 -1.86 -10.99 -0.36
C GLU A 84 -1.18 -9.61 -0.49
N VAL A 85 -1.93 -8.50 -0.47
CA VAL A 85 -1.31 -7.16 -0.46
C VAL A 85 -0.55 -6.92 0.84
N THR A 86 -1.15 -7.24 1.99
CA THR A 86 -0.54 -7.00 3.31
C THR A 86 0.83 -7.65 3.45
N LEU A 87 1.01 -8.86 2.92
CA LEU A 87 2.26 -9.61 2.99
C LEU A 87 2.97 -9.76 1.65
N HIS A 88 2.67 -8.90 0.66
CA HIS A 88 3.20 -9.06 -0.69
C HIS A 88 4.75 -9.07 -0.67
N PRO A 89 5.44 -10.04 -1.32
CA PRO A 89 6.89 -10.16 -1.25
C PRO A 89 7.63 -8.89 -1.66
N ASN A 90 7.17 -8.20 -2.73
CA ASN A 90 7.77 -6.94 -3.16
C ASN A 90 7.67 -5.85 -2.08
N LEU A 91 6.54 -5.77 -1.36
CA LEU A 91 6.35 -4.79 -0.30
C LEU A 91 7.33 -5.07 0.85
N LEU A 92 7.47 -6.35 1.24
CA LEU A 92 8.39 -6.75 2.29
C LEU A 92 9.85 -6.46 1.93
N VAL A 93 10.27 -6.77 0.69
CA VAL A 93 11.62 -6.45 0.19
C VAL A 93 11.90 -4.95 0.28
N VAL A 94 10.96 -4.12 -0.17
CA VAL A 94 11.12 -2.66 -0.13
C VAL A 94 11.18 -2.15 1.31
N ILE A 95 10.34 -2.65 2.21
CA ILE A 95 10.40 -2.26 3.63
C ILE A 95 11.76 -2.64 4.24
N CYS A 96 12.27 -3.83 3.94
CA CYS A 96 13.60 -4.27 4.39
C CYS A 96 14.71 -3.35 3.88
N GLN A 97 14.66 -2.93 2.60
CA GLN A 97 15.61 -1.99 2.03
C GLN A 97 15.56 -0.60 2.69
N LEU A 98 14.36 -0.11 3.00
CA LEU A 98 14.17 1.20 3.63
C LEU A 98 14.60 1.22 5.10
N LEU A 99 14.45 0.10 5.81
CA LEU A 99 14.80 -0.03 7.22
C LEU A 99 16.21 -0.58 7.46
N GLU A 100 16.88 -1.06 6.41
CA GLU A 100 18.18 -1.74 6.49
C GLU A 100 18.15 -2.97 7.42
N LEU A 101 17.07 -3.76 7.33
CA LEU A 101 16.82 -4.94 8.17
C LEU A 101 16.62 -6.21 7.33
N ASP A 102 16.80 -7.37 7.95
CA ASP A 102 16.37 -8.64 7.37
C ASP A 102 14.84 -8.85 7.51
N ILE A 103 14.25 -9.62 6.59
CA ILE A 103 12.82 -9.90 6.58
C ILE A 103 12.32 -10.61 7.85
N HIS A 104 13.18 -11.34 8.56
CA HIS A 104 12.84 -12.00 9.81
C HIS A 104 12.85 -11.06 11.03
N GLU A 105 13.36 -9.83 10.86
CA GLU A 105 13.44 -8.82 11.91
C GLU A 105 12.24 -7.86 11.89
N ILE A 106 11.48 -7.83 10.80
CA ILE A 106 10.27 -7.01 10.69
C ILE A 106 9.03 -7.73 11.21
N ARG A 107 8.13 -6.97 11.82
CA ARG A 107 6.82 -7.45 12.28
C ARG A 107 5.74 -6.50 11.83
N LEU A 108 4.64 -7.05 11.33
CA LEU A 108 3.46 -6.28 11.01
C LEU A 108 2.81 -5.80 12.30
N THR A 109 2.69 -4.48 12.48
CA THR A 109 1.98 -3.89 13.62
C THR A 109 0.48 -3.85 13.36
N GLN A 110 0.08 -3.40 12.16
CA GLN A 110 -1.31 -3.24 11.75
C GLN A 110 -1.42 -3.26 10.23
N SER A 111 -2.49 -3.84 9.72
CA SER A 111 -2.94 -3.66 8.34
C SER A 111 -4.46 -3.68 8.33
N ASP A 112 -5.04 -2.53 8.03
CA ASP A 112 -6.46 -2.30 7.87
C ASP A 112 -6.74 -1.41 6.65
N LEU A 113 -7.93 -1.59 6.07
CA LEU A 113 -8.53 -0.66 5.10
C LEU A 113 -9.87 -0.18 5.65
#